data_AF-A0A6P8XPY1-F1
#
_entry.id   AF-A0A6P8XPY1-F1
#
_cell.length_a   1.000
_cell.length_b   1.000
_cell.length_c   1.000
_cell.angle_alpha   90.00
_cell.angle_beta   90.00
_cell.angle_gamma   90.00
#
_symmetry.space_group_name_H-M   'P 1'
#
loop_
_entity.id
_entity.type
_entity.pdbx_description
1 polymer ?
#
loop_
_entity_poly.entity_id
_entity_poly.type
_entity_poly.pdbx_seq_one_letter_code
_entity_poly.pdbx_strand_id
1 'polypeptide(L)'
;MDSTSGNNSRRTSTSTNSDIDNHSKDYSSSKVNCTICLESYRSVDNIWGGTCGHVFHWKCLERWKENSEQCPTCRSTSATFFPIYLNFDESESNHLPNKSTQIEYKYEYEHAL
;
A
#
# COMPACT_ATOMS: atom_id res chain seq x y z
N MET A 1 -44.41 -29.36 7.70
CA MET A 1 -44.97 -28.53 8.78
C MET A 1 -44.21 -27.22 8.72
N ASP A 2 -44.92 -26.20 8.24
CA ASP A 2 -44.53 -24.79 8.14
C ASP A 2 -44.25 -24.20 9.54
N SER A 3 -43.33 -23.23 9.62
CA SER A 3 -43.50 -22.04 10.47
C SER A 3 -42.40 -21.00 10.15
N THR A 4 -42.86 -19.93 9.53
CA THR A 4 -42.17 -18.67 9.21
C THR A 4 -41.90 -17.84 10.47
N SER A 5 -40.80 -17.08 10.51
CA SER A 5 -40.69 -15.76 11.18
C SER A 5 -39.27 -15.22 10.92
N GLY A 6 -39.02 -14.14 10.16
CA GLY A 6 -39.76 -12.89 10.09
C GLY A 6 -39.20 -11.94 11.14
N ASN A 7 -38.32 -11.00 10.75
CA ASN A 7 -38.23 -9.68 11.37
C ASN A 7 -37.48 -8.70 10.47
N ASN A 8 -38.29 -7.91 9.77
CA ASN A 8 -37.92 -6.78 8.96
C ASN A 8 -38.16 -5.53 9.81
N SER A 9 -37.11 -4.99 10.45
CA SER A 9 -37.22 -3.76 11.24
C SER A 9 -36.63 -2.60 10.45
N ARG A 10 -37.51 -1.99 9.63
CA ARG A 10 -37.36 -0.62 9.16
C ARG A 10 -37.11 0.30 10.34
N ARG A 11 -36.04 1.09 10.27
CA ARG A 11 -35.97 2.39 10.93
C ARG A 11 -35.81 3.45 9.85
N THR A 12 -36.92 4.14 9.59
CA THR A 12 -36.96 5.47 8.98
C THR A 12 -36.65 6.48 10.06
N SER A 13 -35.62 7.31 9.86
CA SER A 13 -35.38 8.50 10.67
C SER A 13 -35.03 9.66 9.73
N THR A 14 -36.08 10.45 9.47
CA THR A 14 -36.11 11.93 9.46
C THR A 14 -34.92 12.68 8.87
N SER A 15 -35.20 13.40 7.78
CA SER A 15 -34.39 14.49 7.24
C SER A 15 -34.16 15.60 8.28
N THR A 16 -32.89 15.88 8.56
CA THR A 16 -32.41 17.20 8.97
C THR A 16 -31.38 17.64 7.94
N ASN A 17 -31.68 18.73 7.24
CA ASN A 17 -30.72 19.46 6.41
C ASN A 17 -29.62 20.02 7.32
N SER A 18 -28.37 19.56 7.16
CA SER A 18 -27.15 20.40 7.20
C SER A 18 -25.88 19.57 7.39
N ASP A 19 -25.52 18.71 6.44
CA ASP A 19 -24.15 18.19 6.39
C ASP A 19 -23.64 18.31 4.95
N ILE A 20 -23.00 19.45 4.67
CA ILE A 20 -22.14 19.58 3.50
C ILE A 20 -20.92 18.73 3.81
N ASP A 21 -21.01 17.43 3.48
CA ASP A 21 -19.89 16.53 3.50
C ASP A 21 -18.90 16.98 2.42
N ASN A 22 -18.02 17.91 2.80
CA ASN A 22 -16.74 18.13 2.15
C ASN A 22 -15.90 16.87 2.37
N HIS A 23 -16.30 15.78 1.72
CA HIS A 23 -15.42 14.65 1.50
C HIS A 23 -14.40 15.15 0.48
N SER A 24 -13.34 15.80 0.97
CA SER A 24 -12.08 15.88 0.24
C SER A 24 -11.85 14.46 -0.22
N LYS A 25 -11.99 14.24 -1.53
CA LYS A 25 -11.58 12.98 -2.13
C LYS A 25 -10.09 12.97 -1.97
N ASP A 26 -9.65 12.45 -0.83
CA ASP A 26 -8.29 12.05 -0.56
C ASP A 26 -8.04 10.97 -1.60
N TYR A 27 -7.59 11.41 -2.78
CA TYR A 27 -6.98 10.55 -3.75
C TYR A 27 -5.66 10.15 -3.09
N SER A 28 -5.74 9.26 -2.10
CA SER A 28 -4.57 8.69 -1.48
C SER A 28 -3.83 8.04 -2.62
N SER A 29 -2.67 8.60 -2.94
CA SER A 29 -1.74 8.07 -3.92
C SER A 29 -1.55 6.60 -3.53
N SER A 30 -2.25 5.71 -4.21
CA SER A 30 -2.36 4.31 -3.83
C SER A 30 -1.03 3.67 -4.17
N LYS A 31 -0.09 3.72 -3.23
CA LYS A 31 1.26 3.18 -3.40
C LYS A 31 1.16 1.69 -3.66
N VAL A 32 1.93 1.22 -4.62
CA VAL A 32 2.07 -0.20 -4.88
C VAL A 32 3.04 -0.77 -3.85
N ASN A 33 2.59 -1.78 -3.11
CA ASN A 33 3.34 -2.38 -1.99
C ASN A 33 3.67 -3.84 -2.26
N CYS A 34 4.77 -4.32 -1.69
CA CYS A 34 5.12 -5.72 -1.66
C CYS A 34 4.24 -6.47 -0.65
N THR A 35 3.54 -7.52 -1.07
CA THR A 35 2.60 -8.23 -0.19
C THR A 35 3.29 -9.10 0.87
N ILE A 36 4.62 -9.26 0.81
CA ILE A 36 5.39 -10.04 1.79
C ILE A 36 5.83 -9.16 2.96
N CYS A 37 6.46 -8.00 2.69
CA CYS A 37 6.94 -7.09 3.74
C CYS A 37 5.98 -5.92 4.02
N LEU A 38 4.96 -5.73 3.19
CA LEU A 38 3.98 -4.64 3.26
C LEU A 38 4.57 -3.23 3.04
N GLU A 39 5.80 -3.12 2.55
CA GLU A 39 6.45 -1.85 2.22
C GLU A 39 6.18 -1.42 0.78
N SER A 40 6.12 -0.11 0.54
CA SER A 40 6.01 0.48 -0.81
C SER A 40 7.27 0.28 -1.63
N TYR A 41 7.08 0.06 -2.93
CA TYR A 41 8.21 -0.01 -3.87
C TYR A 41 8.86 1.36 -4.08
N ARG A 42 10.18 1.36 -4.22
CA ARG A 42 11.00 2.53 -4.54
C ARG A 42 11.77 2.32 -5.83
N SER A 43 12.24 3.40 -6.45
CA SER A 43 13.08 3.39 -7.66
C SER A 43 14.37 2.58 -7.51
N VAL A 44 14.90 2.51 -6.29
CA VAL A 44 16.14 1.79 -5.97
C VAL A 44 15.93 0.30 -5.66
N ASP A 45 14.69 -0.15 -5.56
CA ASP A 45 14.40 -1.52 -5.15
C ASP A 45 14.60 -2.50 -6.32
N ASN A 46 15.16 -3.68 -6.01
CA ASN A 46 15.16 -4.81 -6.95
C ASN A 46 13.81 -5.51 -6.89
N ILE A 47 12.99 -5.32 -7.94
CA ILE A 47 11.62 -5.82 -8.00
C ILE A 47 11.54 -6.95 -9.02
N TRP A 48 10.84 -8.03 -8.66
CA TRP A 48 10.66 -9.20 -9.50
C TRP A 48 9.17 -9.49 -9.71
N GLY A 49 8.80 -9.80 -10.94
CA GLY A 49 7.45 -10.21 -11.34
C GLY A 49 7.42 -11.69 -11.75
N GLY A 50 6.33 -12.37 -11.43
CA GLY A 50 6.08 -13.74 -11.88
C GLY A 50 5.27 -13.77 -13.19
N THR A 51 5.39 -14.84 -13.99
CA THR A 51 4.49 -15.10 -15.14
C THR A 51 3.02 -15.27 -14.73
N CYS A 52 2.75 -15.42 -13.43
CA CYS A 52 1.42 -15.37 -12.84
C CYS A 52 0.91 -13.94 -12.55
N GLY A 53 1.69 -12.89 -12.84
CA GLY A 53 1.32 -11.47 -12.68
C GLY A 53 1.61 -10.84 -11.32
N HIS A 54 2.05 -11.60 -10.31
CA HIS A 54 2.35 -11.07 -8.98
C HIS A 54 3.78 -10.53 -8.86
N VAL A 55 3.95 -9.48 -8.06
CA VAL A 55 5.19 -8.70 -7.96
C VAL A 55 5.67 -8.66 -6.51
N PHE A 56 6.99 -8.74 -6.30
CA PHE A 56 7.62 -8.78 -4.98
C PHE A 56 9.00 -8.10 -5.02
N HIS A 57 9.52 -7.68 -3.86
CA HIS A 57 10.96 -7.40 -3.73
C HIS A 57 11.76 -8.69 -3.91
N TRP A 58 12.92 -8.62 -4.57
CA TRP A 58 13.83 -9.77 -4.75
C TRP A 58 14.12 -10.48 -3.44
N LYS A 59 14.56 -9.74 -2.42
CA LYS A 59 14.92 -10.31 -1.10
C LYS A 59 13.73 -11.00 -0.41
N CYS A 60 12.51 -10.47 -0.62
CA CYS A 60 11.31 -11.07 -0.05
C CYS A 60 10.96 -12.37 -0.78
N LEU A 61 11.05 -12.37 -2.11
CA LEU A 61 10.80 -13.55 -2.93
C LEU A 61 11.85 -14.65 -2.67
N GLU A 62 13.14 -14.28 -2.58
CA GLU A 62 14.26 -15.18 -2.31
C GLU A 62 14.07 -15.95 -1.00
N ARG A 63 13.79 -15.23 0.11
CA ARG A 63 13.50 -15.86 1.41
C ARG A 63 12.28 -16.77 1.38
N TRP A 64 11.25 -16.41 0.61
CA TRP A 64 10.07 -17.26 0.46
C TRP A 64 10.41 -18.56 -0.28
N LYS A 65 11.21 -18.46 -1.34
CA LYS A 65 11.63 -19.58 -2.20
C LYS A 65 12.51 -20.60 -1.48
N GLU A 66 13.15 -20.23 -0.37
CA GLU A 66 13.85 -21.18 0.52
C GLU A 66 12.90 -22.24 1.11
N ASN A 67 11.61 -21.93 1.26
CA ASN A 67 10.63 -22.79 1.92
C ASN A 67 9.49 -23.28 1.01
N SER A 68 9.26 -22.64 -0.13
CA SER A 68 8.14 -22.96 -1.02
C SER A 68 8.42 -22.55 -2.46
N GLU A 69 8.17 -23.46 -3.39
CA GLU A 69 8.25 -23.16 -4.83
C GLU A 69 7.01 -22.41 -5.36
N GLN A 70 5.94 -22.33 -4.58
CA GLN A 70 4.68 -21.70 -4.97
C GLN A 70 4.76 -20.17 -4.92
N CYS A 71 4.04 -19.49 -5.81
CA CYS A 71 3.83 -18.05 -5.72
C CYS A 71 3.23 -17.67 -4.35
N PRO A 72 3.79 -16.68 -3.62
CA PRO A 72 3.28 -16.23 -2.32
C PRO A 72 1.81 -15.81 -2.33
N THR A 73 1.32 -15.29 -3.47
CA THR A 73 -0.05 -14.74 -3.57
C THR A 73 -1.04 -15.76 -4.15
N CYS A 74 -0.78 -16.29 -5.35
CA CYS A 74 -1.73 -17.18 -6.03
C CYS A 74 -1.43 -18.67 -5.91
N ARG A 75 -0.34 -19.04 -5.23
CA ARG A 75 0.09 -20.44 -5.00
C ARG A 75 0.41 -21.25 -6.27
N SER A 76 0.49 -20.61 -7.44
CA SER A 76 0.94 -21.27 -8.66
C SER A 76 2.37 -21.82 -8.51
N THR A 77 2.57 -23.09 -8.84
CA THR A 77 3.89 -23.77 -8.88
C THR A 77 4.61 -23.58 -10.21
N SER A 78 3.90 -23.20 -11.28
CA SER A 78 4.48 -22.99 -12.62
C SER A 78 4.98 -21.56 -12.85
N ALA A 79 4.90 -20.70 -11.84
CA ALA A 79 5.33 -19.31 -11.94
C ALA A 79 6.86 -19.21 -12.02
N THR A 80 7.35 -18.73 -13.15
CA THR A 80 8.73 -18.26 -13.33
C THR A 80 8.82 -16.79 -12.99
N PHE A 81 9.91 -16.36 -12.35
CA PHE A 81 10.09 -14.99 -11.88
C PHE A 81 11.24 -14.32 -12.62
N PHE A 82 11.09 -13.03 -12.91
CA PHE A 82 12.05 -12.23 -13.67
C PHE A 82 12.11 -10.79 -13.12
N PRO A 83 13.25 -10.09 -13.29
CA PRO A 83 13.37 -8.70 -12.86
C PRO A 83 12.44 -7.80 -13.67
N ILE A 84 11.84 -6.82 -12.98
CA ILE A 84 11.07 -5.75 -13.61
C ILE A 84 11.69 -4.40 -13.27
N TYR A 85 11.76 -3.52 -14.27
CA TYR A 85 12.30 -2.17 -14.13
C TYR A 85 11.15 -1.19 -14.26
N LEU A 86 10.73 -0.61 -13.14
CA LEU A 86 9.64 0.35 -13.09
C LEU A 86 10.21 1.77 -13.14
N ASN A 87 9.62 2.60 -13.99
CA ASN A 87 9.88 4.04 -13.99
C ASN A 87 8.90 4.69 -13.02
N PHE A 88 9.42 5.25 -11.93
CA PHE A 88 8.62 5.99 -10.96
C PHE A 88 8.63 7.47 -11.37
N ASP A 89 7.46 8.04 -11.62
CA ASP A 89 7.35 9.48 -11.82
C ASP A 89 7.54 10.18 -10.46
N GLU A 90 8.71 10.80 -10.26
CA GLU A 90 9.05 11.56 -9.05
C GLU A 90 8.32 12.92 -8.96
N SER A 91 7.04 12.99 -9.36
CA SER A 91 6.25 14.22 -9.28
C SER A 91 5.65 14.50 -7.88
N GLU A 92 5.96 13.70 -6.86
CA GLU A 92 5.65 14.00 -5.45
C GLU A 92 6.88 14.51 -4.68
N SER A 93 7.54 15.55 -5.18
CA SER A 93 8.60 16.30 -4.48
C SER A 93 8.06 17.23 -3.36
N ASN A 94 6.98 16.85 -2.67
CA ASN A 94 6.45 17.57 -1.51
C ASN A 94 6.12 16.67 -0.31
N HIS A 95 6.79 15.53 -0.13
CA HIS A 95 6.84 14.92 1.20
C HIS A 95 7.97 15.59 1.99
N LEU A 96 7.62 16.66 2.72
CA LEU A 96 8.50 17.29 3.71
C LEU A 96 9.11 16.21 4.61
N PRO A 97 10.43 16.28 4.93
CA PRO A 97 11.00 15.46 5.98
C PRO A 97 10.26 15.76 7.28
N ASN A 98 10.10 14.72 8.10
CA ASN A 98 9.51 14.76 9.42
C ASN A 98 9.84 16.08 10.16
N LYS A 99 8.82 16.80 10.64
CA LYS A 99 8.99 18.12 11.29
C LYS A 99 10.00 18.07 12.45
N SER A 100 10.23 16.92 13.07
CA SER A 100 11.25 16.76 14.11
C SER A 100 12.69 16.79 13.58
N THR A 101 12.98 16.21 12.42
CA THR A 101 14.34 16.20 11.87
C THR A 101 14.74 17.55 11.30
N GLN A 102 13.79 18.37 10.86
CA GLN A 102 14.06 19.70 10.30
C GLN A 102 14.46 20.73 11.39
N ILE A 103 14.05 20.50 12.65
CA ILE A 103 14.44 21.34 13.78
C ILE A 103 15.90 21.07 14.17
N GLU A 104 16.32 19.79 14.24
CA GLU A 104 17.71 19.43 14.58
C GLU A 104 18.73 20.02 13.58
N TYR A 105 18.47 19.93 12.27
CA TYR A 105 19.35 20.51 11.24
C TYR A 105 19.44 22.04 11.30
N LYS A 106 18.37 22.73 11.73
CA LYS A 106 18.40 24.18 11.90
C LYS A 106 19.25 24.59 13.10
N TYR A 107 19.14 23.87 14.21
CA TYR A 107 19.95 24.11 15.41
C TYR A 107 21.44 23.87 15.15
N GLU A 108 21.83 22.80 14.44
CA GLU A 108 23.24 22.56 14.12
C GLU A 108 23.85 23.67 13.24
N TYR A 109 23.09 24.24 12.31
CA TYR A 109 23.60 25.28 11.40
C TYR A 109 23.72 26.65 12.08
N GLU A 110 22.76 27.04 12.93
CA GLU A 110 22.79 28.34 13.63
C GLU A 110 23.86 28.40 14.74
N HIS A 111 24.32 27.25 15.25
CA HIS A 111 25.40 27.17 16.25
C HIS A 111 26.79 26.91 15.66
N ALA A 112 26.89 26.72 14.35
CA ALA A 112 28.16 26.52 13.63
C ALA A 112 28.72 27.82 12.99
N LEU A 113 28.07 28.97 13.23
CA LEU A 113 28.51 30.32 12.87
C LEU A 113 28.70 31.18 14.13
#